data_AF-A0A9E8CU90-F1
#
_entry.id   AF-A0A9E8CU90-F1
#
_cell.length_a   1.000
_cell.length_b   1.000
_cell.length_c   1.000
_cell.angle_alpha   90.00
_cell.angle_beta   90.00
_cell.angle_gamma   90.00
#
_symmetry.space_group_name_H-M   'P 1'
#
loop_
_entity.id
_entity.type
_entity.pdbx_description
1 polymer ?
#
loop_
_entity_poly.entity_id
_entity_poly.type
_entity_poly.pdbx_seq_one_letter_code
_entity_poly.pdbx_strand_id
1 'polypeptide(L)'
;MFLIDTNVISALAPSKQQKVDELVDWLDQASVHLFLSVITAAEIKSGIAKATREGAVAKARRLTEWWDSVEYLYGQKLLPFDLTCAHAAGDILDEARAHQPGFEDIAIAATARVHGLTILTRNIRHFAPLGVRALDPFAELPLLP
;
A
#
# COMPACT_ATOMS: atom_id res chain seq x y z
N MET A 1 -12.50 3.10 -6.98
CA MET A 1 -11.14 2.58 -7.23
C MET A 1 -10.27 2.87 -6.02
N PHE A 2 -9.31 2.00 -5.75
CA PHE A 2 -8.59 1.94 -4.49
C PHE A 2 -7.08 1.82 -4.69
N LEU A 3 -6.31 2.49 -3.83
CA LEU A 3 -4.87 2.32 -3.70
C LEU A 3 -4.60 1.49 -2.43
N ILE A 4 -3.99 0.33 -2.59
CA ILE A 4 -3.69 -0.55 -1.46
C ILE A 4 -2.41 -0.07 -0.77
N ASP A 5 -2.48 0.13 0.54
CA ASP A 5 -1.32 0.42 1.36
C ASP A 5 -0.52 -0.87 1.70
N THR A 6 0.75 -0.70 2.03
CA THR A 6 1.70 -1.78 2.30
C THR A 6 1.23 -2.72 3.40
N ASN A 7 0.57 -2.19 4.44
CA ASN A 7 0.07 -3.02 5.53
C ASN A 7 -1.06 -3.98 5.12
N VAL A 8 -1.86 -3.62 4.11
CA VAL A 8 -2.98 -4.43 3.61
C VAL A 8 -2.42 -5.54 2.71
N ILE A 9 -1.61 -5.20 1.71
CA ILE A 9 -1.04 -6.21 0.80
C ILE A 9 -0.12 -7.17 1.57
N SER A 10 0.63 -6.67 2.56
CA SER A 10 1.48 -7.51 3.41
C SER A 10 0.71 -8.48 4.30
N ALA A 11 -0.59 -8.28 4.53
CA ALA A 11 -1.42 -9.24 5.26
C ALA A 11 -1.65 -10.53 4.48
N LEU A 12 -1.56 -10.48 3.14
CA LEU A 12 -1.70 -11.62 2.23
C LEU A 12 -0.38 -12.39 2.05
N ALA A 13 0.72 -11.89 2.61
CA ALA A 13 2.02 -12.52 2.47
C ALA A 13 2.02 -13.91 3.15
N PRO A 14 2.69 -14.93 2.57
CA PRO A 14 2.64 -16.33 3.03
C PRO A 14 3.21 -16.58 4.44
N SER A 15 3.74 -15.55 5.09
CA SER A 15 4.26 -15.63 6.46
C SER A 15 3.28 -15.12 7.52
N LYS A 16 2.09 -14.63 7.12
CA LYS A 16 1.06 -14.13 8.01
C LYS A 16 -0.01 -15.22 8.22
N GLN A 17 -0.37 -15.47 9.48
CA GLN A 17 -1.38 -16.45 9.89
C GLN A 17 -2.78 -15.82 10.11
N GLN A 18 -3.00 -14.57 9.70
CA GLN A 18 -4.29 -13.92 9.90
C GLN A 18 -5.34 -14.57 9.00
N LYS A 19 -6.47 -14.99 9.57
CA LYS A 19 -7.67 -15.39 8.80
C LYS A 19 -8.26 -14.13 8.18
N VAL A 20 -7.90 -13.89 6.93
CA VAL A 20 -8.38 -12.75 6.13
C VAL A 20 -9.16 -13.25 4.93
N ASP A 21 -9.81 -14.41 5.07
CA ASP A 21 -10.45 -15.13 3.96
C ASP A 21 -11.49 -14.24 3.24
N GLU A 22 -12.36 -13.54 4.00
CA GLU A 22 -13.32 -12.59 3.43
C GLU A 22 -12.66 -11.41 2.73
N LEU A 23 -11.52 -10.92 3.24
CA LEU A 23 -10.75 -9.84 2.62
C LEU A 23 -10.04 -10.33 1.35
N VAL A 24 -9.53 -11.55 1.34
CA VAL A 24 -8.92 -12.18 0.15
C VAL A 24 -9.97 -12.28 -0.95
N ASP A 25 -11.13 -12.86 -0.63
CA ASP A 25 -12.24 -13.00 -1.57
C ASP A 25 -12.71 -11.64 -2.11
N TRP A 26 -12.77 -10.63 -1.25
CA TRP A 26 -13.10 -9.28 -1.64
C TRP A 26 -12.03 -8.66 -2.54
N LEU A 27 -10.74 -8.82 -2.23
CA LEU A 27 -9.64 -8.28 -3.05
C LEU A 27 -9.62 -8.91 -4.45
N ASP A 28 -9.91 -10.21 -4.55
CA ASP A 28 -10.02 -10.91 -5.83
C ASP A 28 -11.18 -10.35 -6.66
N GLN A 29 -12.36 -10.16 -6.05
CA GLN A 29 -13.52 -9.53 -6.70
C GLN A 29 -13.24 -8.07 -7.10
N ALA A 30 -12.52 -7.34 -6.25
CA ALA A 30 -12.18 -5.94 -6.46
C ALA A 30 -11.02 -5.73 -7.44
N SER A 31 -10.35 -6.79 -7.90
CA SER A 31 -9.02 -6.75 -8.56
C SER A 31 -8.86 -5.71 -9.67
N VAL A 32 -9.91 -5.43 -10.46
CA VAL A 32 -9.90 -4.42 -11.53
C VAL A 32 -9.92 -2.98 -11.02
N HIS A 33 -10.31 -2.77 -9.76
CA HIS A 33 -10.37 -1.48 -9.09
C HIS A 33 -9.18 -1.23 -8.16
N LEU A 34 -8.26 -2.20 -8.03
CA LEU A 34 -7.14 -2.17 -7.10
C LEU A 34 -5.83 -1.77 -7.77
N PHE A 35 -5.14 -0.83 -7.14
CA PHE A 35 -3.84 -0.32 -7.54
C PHE A 35 -2.86 -0.42 -6.37
N LEU A 36 -1.57 -0.39 -6.69
CA LEU A 36 -0.47 -0.31 -5.72
C LEU A 36 0.44 0.87 -6.08
N SER A 37 1.09 1.48 -5.09
CA SER A 37 2.14 2.48 -5.34
C SER A 37 3.50 1.79 -5.46
N VAL A 38 4.41 2.32 -6.29
CA VAL A 38 5.82 1.90 -6.28
C VAL A 38 6.50 2.14 -4.93
N ILE A 39 5.95 3.01 -4.06
CA ILE A 39 6.44 3.20 -2.69
C ILE A 39 6.27 1.91 -1.88
N THR A 40 5.13 1.22 -2.04
CA THR A 40 4.89 -0.09 -1.40
C THR A 40 5.90 -1.14 -1.86
N ALA A 41 6.35 -1.09 -3.12
CA ALA A 41 7.42 -1.97 -3.60
C ALA A 41 8.73 -1.74 -2.84
N ALA A 42 9.11 -0.48 -2.62
CA ALA A 42 10.31 -0.13 -1.88
C ALA A 42 10.24 -0.63 -0.42
N GLU A 43 9.09 -0.47 0.24
CA GLU A 43 8.88 -0.95 1.61
C GLU A 43 8.98 -2.48 1.72
N ILE A 44 8.36 -3.22 0.78
CA ILE A 44 8.40 -4.68 0.75
C ILE A 44 9.84 -5.17 0.51
N LYS A 45 10.56 -4.60 -0.45
CA LYS A 45 11.96 -4.95 -0.72
C LYS A 45 12.85 -4.65 0.48
N SER A 46 12.62 -3.54 1.18
CA SER A 46 13.32 -3.20 2.43
C SER A 46 13.05 -4.24 3.52
N GLY A 47 11.79 -4.66 3.68
CA GLY A 47 11.38 -5.71 4.61
C GLY A 47 12.03 -7.08 4.32
N ILE A 48 12.10 -7.47 3.04
CA ILE A 48 12.80 -8.68 2.59
C ILE A 48 14.29 -8.60 2.94
N ALA A 49 14.94 -7.48 2.59
CA ALA A 49 16.36 -7.28 2.86
C ALA A 49 16.67 -7.33 4.37
N LYS A 50 15.78 -6.75 5.20
CA LYS A 50 15.88 -6.84 6.66
C LYS A 50 15.77 -8.29 7.15
N ALA A 51 14.80 -9.05 6.68
CA ALA A 51 14.64 -10.47 7.05
C ALA A 51 15.89 -11.30 6.71
N THR A 52 16.54 -11.03 5.57
CA THR A 52 17.82 -11.67 5.21
C THR A 52 18.93 -11.32 6.19
N ARG A 53 19.09 -10.03 6.54
CA ARG A 53 20.10 -9.58 7.51
C ARG A 53 19.91 -10.20 8.90
N GLU A 54 18.67 -10.45 9.29
CA GLU A 54 18.30 -11.08 10.56
C GLU A 54 18.40 -12.61 10.53
N GLY A 55 18.90 -13.21 9.43
CA GLY A 55 19.09 -14.66 9.31
C GLY A 55 17.83 -15.45 8.95
N ALA A 56 16.69 -14.77 8.71
CA ALA A 56 15.44 -15.40 8.31
C ALA A 56 15.39 -15.72 6.80
N VAL A 57 16.45 -16.35 6.27
CA VAL A 57 16.68 -16.57 4.83
C VAL A 57 15.51 -17.29 4.15
N ALA A 58 14.98 -18.34 4.77
CA ALA A 58 13.84 -19.08 4.22
C ALA A 58 12.56 -18.22 4.13
N LYS A 59 12.34 -17.31 5.08
CA LYS A 59 11.22 -16.37 5.05
C LYS A 59 11.44 -15.32 3.96
N ALA A 60 12.64 -14.76 3.87
CA ALA A 60 12.99 -13.78 2.85
C ALA A 60 12.78 -14.34 1.44
N ARG A 61 13.22 -15.58 1.17
CA ARG A 61 12.99 -16.25 -0.13
C ARG A 61 11.51 -16.33 -0.49
N ARG A 62 10.66 -16.80 0.43
CA ARG A 62 9.21 -16.89 0.20
C ARG A 62 8.57 -15.53 -0.04
N LEU A 63 9.04 -14.49 0.67
CA LEU A 63 8.56 -13.12 0.46
C LEU A 63 8.99 -12.57 -0.90
N THR A 64 10.19 -12.88 -1.37
CA THR A 64 10.65 -12.52 -2.72
C THR A 64 9.77 -13.17 -3.78
N GLU A 65 9.58 -14.49 -3.73
CA GLU A 65 8.76 -15.22 -4.71
C GLU A 65 7.30 -14.71 -4.74
N TRP A 66 6.76 -14.43 -3.56
CA TRP A 66 5.43 -13.81 -3.43
C TRP A 66 5.39 -12.41 -4.04
N TRP A 67 6.36 -11.55 -3.74
CA TRP A 67 6.39 -10.19 -4.25
C TRP A 67 6.57 -10.15 -5.77
N ASP A 68 7.46 -10.98 -6.33
CA ASP A 68 7.65 -11.09 -7.78
C ASP A 68 6.33 -11.47 -8.48
N SER A 69 5.52 -12.33 -7.84
CA SER A 69 4.18 -12.68 -8.34
C SER A 69 3.21 -11.51 -8.26
N VAL A 70 3.23 -10.73 -7.17
CA VAL A 70 2.41 -9.53 -7.02
C VAL A 70 2.77 -8.47 -8.07
N GLU A 71 4.06 -8.22 -8.30
CA GLU A 71 4.52 -7.28 -9.33
C GLU A 71 4.04 -7.68 -10.72
N TYR A 72 4.13 -8.97 -11.06
CA TYR A 72 3.63 -9.50 -12.31
C TYR A 72 2.12 -9.31 -12.48
N LEU A 73 1.33 -9.63 -11.44
CA LEU A 73 -0.13 -9.53 -11.47
C LEU A 73 -0.65 -8.09 -11.51
N TYR A 74 0.00 -7.18 -10.78
CA TYR A 74 -0.40 -5.77 -10.78
C TYR A 74 0.05 -5.05 -12.05
N GLY A 75 1.25 -5.31 -12.55
CA GLY A 75 1.75 -4.77 -13.81
C GLY A 75 1.50 -3.27 -13.96
N GLN A 76 0.65 -2.89 -14.91
CA GLN A 76 0.29 -1.48 -15.17
C GLN A 76 -0.49 -0.80 -14.04
N LYS A 77 -0.98 -1.55 -13.05
CA LYS A 77 -1.65 -1.05 -11.84
C LYS A 77 -0.67 -0.74 -10.69
N LEU A 78 0.63 -0.93 -10.90
CA LEU A 78 1.69 -0.42 -10.04
C LEU A 78 2.01 1.03 -10.46
N LEU A 79 1.44 1.99 -9.74
CA LEU A 79 1.48 3.41 -10.08
C LEU A 79 2.83 4.03 -9.72
N PRO A 80 3.49 4.73 -10.66
CA PRO A 80 4.76 5.40 -10.40
C PRO A 80 4.58 6.62 -9.51
N PHE A 81 5.63 6.97 -8.77
CA PHE A 81 5.74 8.27 -8.12
C PHE A 81 6.47 9.23 -9.06
N ASP A 82 5.70 9.87 -9.94
CA ASP A 82 6.22 10.77 -10.99
C ASP A 82 6.28 12.24 -10.52
N LEU A 83 6.62 13.15 -11.43
CA LEU A 83 6.71 14.59 -11.11
C LEU A 83 5.37 15.17 -10.62
N THR A 84 4.24 14.69 -11.15
CA THR A 84 2.92 15.14 -10.72
C THR A 84 2.65 14.72 -9.27
N CYS A 85 3.00 13.48 -8.93
CA CYS A 85 2.95 12.98 -7.56
C CYS A 85 3.90 13.75 -6.64
N ALA A 86 5.10 14.10 -7.12
CA ALA A 86 6.07 14.88 -6.35
C ALA A 86 5.58 16.29 -6.01
N HIS A 87 4.91 16.98 -6.94
CA HIS A 87 4.28 18.27 -6.66
C HIS A 87 3.16 18.13 -5.63
N ALA A 88 2.26 17.16 -5.80
CA ALA A 88 1.19 16.91 -4.84
C ALA A 88 1.71 16.54 -3.44
N ALA A 89 2.85 15.82 -3.37
CA ALA A 89 3.53 15.54 -2.10
C ALA A 89 4.05 16.82 -1.44
N GLY A 90 4.54 17.79 -2.21
CA GLY A 90 4.95 19.11 -1.72
C GLY A 90 3.79 19.88 -1.08
N ASP A 91 2.61 19.86 -1.71
CA ASP A 91 1.40 20.48 -1.15
C ASP A 91 0.98 19.79 0.16
N ILE A 92 0.96 18.45 0.17
CA ILE A 92 0.64 17.67 1.37
C ILE A 92 1.62 17.96 2.52
N LEU A 93 2.92 18.10 2.22
CA LEU A 93 3.95 18.44 3.22
C LEU A 93 3.64 19.76 3.92
N ASP A 94 3.24 20.80 3.18
CA ASP A 94 2.87 22.08 3.77
C ASP A 94 1.55 22.00 4.55
N GLU A 95 0.53 21.35 3.98
CA GLU A 95 -0.77 21.14 4.60
C GLU A 95 -0.65 20.38 5.94
N ALA A 96 0.18 19.35 5.98
CA ALA A 96 0.34 18.45 7.12
C ALA A 96 1.52 18.80 8.05
N ARG A 97 2.16 19.97 7.89
CA ARG A 97 3.40 20.35 8.61
C ARG A 97 3.35 20.21 10.14
N ALA A 98 2.16 20.35 10.74
CA ALA A 98 1.96 20.20 12.19
C ALA A 98 2.02 18.74 12.68
N HIS A 99 1.87 17.76 11.79
CA HIS A 99 1.74 16.33 12.12
C HIS A 99 3.01 15.52 11.86
N GLN A 100 4.01 16.08 11.17
CA GLN A 100 5.29 15.43 10.82
C GLN A 100 5.13 13.99 10.27
N PRO A 101 4.31 13.78 9.23
CA PRO A 101 4.12 12.45 8.65
C PRO A 101 5.42 11.90 8.01
N GLY A 102 5.52 10.58 7.93
CA GLY A 102 6.56 9.92 7.14
C GLY A 102 6.42 10.25 5.66
N PHE A 103 7.53 10.35 4.94
CA PHE A 103 7.49 10.69 3.51
C PHE A 103 6.85 9.56 2.69
N GLU A 104 6.93 8.32 3.15
CA GLU A 104 6.25 7.16 2.58
C GLU A 104 4.73 7.32 2.58
N ASP A 105 4.14 7.72 3.71
CA ASP A 105 2.71 7.98 3.84
C ASP A 105 2.29 9.16 2.95
N ILE A 106 3.11 10.22 2.90
CA ILE A 106 2.90 11.38 2.02
C ILE A 106 2.93 10.95 0.54
N ALA A 107 3.91 10.15 0.15
CA ALA A 107 4.09 9.75 -1.24
C ALA A 107 2.93 8.85 -1.70
N ILE A 108 2.48 7.92 -0.86
CA ILE A 108 1.28 7.10 -1.10
C ILE A 108 0.02 7.99 -1.19
N ALA A 109 -0.13 8.95 -0.27
CA ALA A 109 -1.23 9.91 -0.28
C ALA A 109 -1.25 10.78 -1.55
N ALA A 110 -0.08 11.26 -1.99
CA ALA A 110 0.06 12.04 -3.20
C ALA A 110 -0.33 11.22 -4.45
N THR A 111 0.13 9.97 -4.56
CA THR A 111 -0.30 9.05 -5.61
C THR A 111 -1.82 8.86 -5.59
N ALA A 112 -2.42 8.61 -4.42
CA ALA A 112 -3.87 8.46 -4.31
C ALA A 112 -4.61 9.75 -4.74
N ARG A 113 -4.12 10.92 -4.32
CA ARG A 113 -4.70 12.23 -4.65
C ARG A 113 -4.66 12.50 -6.16
N VAL A 114 -3.51 12.30 -6.80
CA VAL A 114 -3.33 12.51 -8.25
C VAL A 114 -4.25 11.60 -9.08
N HIS A 115 -4.44 10.36 -8.65
CA HIS A 115 -5.26 9.39 -9.37
C HIS A 115 -6.72 9.31 -8.89
N GLY A 116 -7.14 10.15 -7.93
CA GLY A 116 -8.51 10.16 -7.38
C GLY A 116 -8.90 8.89 -6.62
N LEU A 117 -7.93 8.16 -6.08
CA LEU A 117 -8.12 6.86 -5.43
C LEU A 117 -8.42 7.00 -3.93
N THR A 118 -9.14 6.02 -3.39
CA THR A 118 -9.31 5.85 -1.93
C THR A 118 -8.25 4.88 -1.42
N ILE A 119 -7.53 5.23 -0.36
CA ILE A 119 -6.51 4.37 0.23
C ILE A 119 -7.16 3.26 1.05
N LEU A 120 -6.71 2.02 0.89
CA LEU A 120 -7.04 0.93 1.79
C LEU A 120 -5.88 0.73 2.75
N THR A 121 -6.10 0.97 4.04
CA THR A 121 -5.05 0.92 5.07
C THR A 121 -5.64 0.65 6.44
N ARG A 122 -4.92 -0.11 7.27
CA ARG A 122 -5.22 -0.22 8.71
C ARG A 122 -4.80 1.04 9.50
N ASN A 123 -3.94 1.88 8.93
CA ASN A 123 -3.36 3.04 9.60
C ASN A 123 -4.09 4.36 9.27
N ILE A 124 -5.43 4.38 9.34
CA ILE A 124 -6.27 5.53 8.93
C ILE A 124 -5.78 6.86 9.52
N ARG A 125 -5.34 6.85 10.78
CA ARG A 125 -4.81 8.02 11.48
C ARG A 125 -3.59 8.69 10.81
N HIS A 126 -2.79 7.94 10.04
CA HIS A 126 -1.62 8.51 9.34
C HIS A 126 -2.05 9.28 8.09
N PHE A 127 -3.14 8.85 7.44
CA PHE A 127 -3.65 9.46 6.22
C PHE A 127 -4.69 10.55 6.46
N ALA A 128 -5.37 10.53 7.61
CA ALA A 128 -6.33 11.56 8.01
C ALA A 128 -5.78 13.01 7.88
N PRO A 129 -4.56 13.34 8.35
CA PRO A 129 -4.01 14.70 8.18
C PRO A 129 -3.54 15.01 6.75
N LEU A 130 -3.49 14.02 5.84
CA LEU A 130 -2.95 14.17 4.48
C LEU A 130 -4.04 14.53 3.45
N GLY A 131 -5.27 14.77 3.90
CA GLY A 131 -6.37 15.24 3.05
C GLY A 131 -6.83 14.23 1.98
N VAL A 132 -6.60 12.94 2.20
CA VAL A 132 -7.00 11.86 1.28
C VAL A 132 -8.05 10.94 1.91
N ARG A 133 -8.89 10.33 1.08
CA ARG A 133 -9.86 9.33 1.53
C ARG A 133 -9.13 8.05 1.88
N ALA A 134 -9.41 7.49 3.05
CA ALA A 134 -8.87 6.21 3.49
C ALA A 134 -9.97 5.36 4.14
N LEU A 135 -9.93 4.05 3.91
CA LEU A 135 -10.83 3.05 4.51
C LEU A 135 -10.02 1.90 5.08
N ASP A 136 -10.47 1.33 6.20
CA ASP A 136 -9.86 0.15 6.81
C ASP A 136 -10.63 -1.10 6.38
N PRO A 137 -10.11 -1.87 5.41
CA PRO A 137 -10.80 -3.05 4.89
C PRO A 137 -10.84 -4.20 5.90
N PHE A 138 -10.13 -4.10 7.03
CA PHE A 138 -10.23 -5.06 8.13
C PHE A 138 -11.35 -4.71 9.12
N ALA A 139 -11.81 -3.47 9.13
CA ALA A 139 -12.94 -3.03 9.95
C ALA A 139 -14.26 -3.21 9.20
N GLU A 140 -14.29 -2.78 7.94
CA GLU A 140 -15.46 -2.91 7.07
C GLU A 140 -15.00 -3.01 5.61
N LEU A 141 -15.49 -4.02 4.88
CA LEU A 141 -15.17 -4.19 3.47
C LEU A 141 -15.85 -3.09 2.64
N PRO A 142 -15.11 -2.32 1.83
CA PRO A 142 -15.70 -1.28 1.01
C PRO A 142 -16.68 -1.85 -0.02
N LEU A 143 -17.76 -1.12 -0.29
CA LEU A 143 -18.62 -1.43 -1.43
C LEU A 143 -17.83 -1.26 -2.74
N LEU A 144 -17.99 -2.24 -3.64
CA LEU A 144 -17.44 -2.14 -4.98
C LEU A 144 -18.31 -1.19 -5.82
N PRO A 145 -17.68 -0.35 -6.67
CA PRO A 145 -18.40 0.56 -7.56
C PRO A 145 -19.15 -0.16 -8.69
#